data_AF-A0A176WI85-F1
#
_entry.id   AF-A0A176WI85-F1
#
_cell.length_a   1.000
_cell.length_b   1.000
_cell.length_c   1.000
_cell.angle_alpha   90.00
_cell.angle_beta   90.00
_cell.angle_gamma   90.00
#
_symmetry.space_group_name_H-M   'P 1'
#
loop_
_entity.id
_entity.type
_entity.pdbx_description
1 polymer ?
#
loop_
_entity_poly.entity_id
_entity_poly.type
_entity_poly.pdbx_seq_one_letter_code
_entity_poly.pdbx_strand_id
1 'polypeptide(L)'
;MARAVYRDLLRSLNKHVSRGSENRQFQKFVSEEFRKFKDLSDPVLIEKKLSLAKDYAMLVNSVHYHRNLLLSYNIGVDREAEQELRLKDTAQRVGLQMPTVYEDLDRRL
;
A
#
# COMPACT_ATOMS: atom_id res chain seq x y z
N MET A 1 4.01 11.77 25.74
CA MET A 1 4.64 11.41 24.44
C MET A 1 4.12 10.09 23.86
N ALA A 2 3.95 9.02 24.66
CA ALA A 2 3.48 7.71 24.17
C ALA A 2 2.15 7.74 23.39
N ARG A 3 1.16 8.52 23.83
CA ARG A 3 -0.14 8.65 23.15
C ARG A 3 -0.05 9.21 21.73
N ALA A 4 0.88 10.13 21.49
CA ALA A 4 1.08 10.69 20.16
C ALA A 4 1.65 9.64 19.19
N VAL A 5 2.69 8.92 19.63
CA VAL A 5 3.32 7.82 18.87
C VAL A 5 2.30 6.72 18.55
N TYR A 6 1.50 6.32 19.54
CA TYR A 6 0.42 5.35 19.35
C TYR A 6 -0.59 5.81 18.28
N ARG A 7 -1.04 7.06 18.35
CA ARG A 7 -1.99 7.62 17.39
C ARG A 7 -1.41 7.70 15.99
N ASP A 8 -0.13 8.09 15.87
CA ASP A 8 0.54 8.22 14.58
C ASP A 8 0.74 6.83 13.93
N LEU A 9 1.13 5.83 14.71
CA LEU A 9 1.20 4.44 14.25
C LEU A 9 -0.18 3.89 13.83
N LEU A 10 -1.23 4.09 14.63
CA LEU A 10 -2.56 3.67 14.24
C LEU A 10 -3.07 4.38 12.98
N ARG A 11 -2.71 5.66 12.81
CA ARG A 11 -3.07 6.42 11.61
C ARG A 11 -2.38 5.86 10.38
N SER A 12 -1.08 5.55 10.44
CA SER A 12 -0.36 4.95 9.31
C SER A 12 -0.92 3.57 8.98
N LEU A 13 -1.19 2.73 9.99
CA LEU A 13 -1.78 1.40 9.80
C LEU A 13 -3.18 1.46 9.20
N ASN A 14 -4.05 2.35 9.68
CA ASN A 14 -5.39 2.55 9.11
C ASN A 14 -5.31 3.01 7.64
N LYS A 15 -4.39 3.92 7.34
CA LYS A 15 -4.24 4.48 5.99
C LYS A 15 -3.74 3.45 4.98
N HIS A 16 -2.83 2.57 5.40
CA HIS A 16 -2.00 1.79 4.49
C HIS A 16 -2.24 0.28 4.55
N VAL A 17 -2.50 -0.27 5.74
CA VAL A 17 -2.62 -1.73 5.96
C VAL A 17 -4.07 -2.15 6.16
N SER A 18 -4.89 -1.33 6.82
CA SER A 18 -6.24 -1.71 7.25
C SER A 18 -7.37 -1.00 6.51
N ARG A 19 -7.21 -0.75 5.20
CA ARG A 19 -8.34 -0.33 4.36
C ARG A 19 -9.34 -1.48 4.24
N GLY A 20 -10.22 -1.64 5.23
CA GLY A 20 -11.24 -2.70 5.31
C GLY A 20 -11.25 -3.47 6.64
N SER A 21 -12.15 -4.44 6.76
CA SER A 21 -12.30 -5.28 7.97
C SER A 21 -11.17 -6.31 8.16
N GLU A 22 -10.37 -6.55 7.13
CA GLU A 22 -9.43 -7.68 7.07
C GLU A 22 -8.26 -7.59 8.05
N ASN A 23 -7.87 -6.40 8.51
CA ASN A 23 -6.70 -6.22 9.38
C ASN A 23 -7.02 -5.69 10.79
N ARG A 24 -8.25 -5.87 11.27
CA ARG A 24 -8.62 -5.51 12.66
C ARG A 24 -7.78 -6.24 13.71
N GLN A 25 -7.32 -7.47 13.41
CA GLN A 25 -6.47 -8.24 14.32
C GLN A 25 -5.13 -7.55 14.58
N PHE A 26 -4.53 -6.94 13.55
CA PHE A 26 -3.26 -6.23 13.70
C PHE A 26 -3.40 -4.97 14.56
N GLN A 27 -4.50 -4.23 14.40
CA GLN A 27 -4.79 -3.07 15.25
C GLN A 27 -5.03 -3.45 16.71
N LYS A 28 -5.73 -4.58 16.94
CA LYS A 28 -5.92 -5.14 18.28
C LYS A 28 -4.58 -5.53 18.90
N PHE A 29 -3.73 -6.22 18.15
CA PHE A 29 -2.38 -6.57 18.60
C PHE A 29 -1.56 -5.35 19.01
N VAL A 30 -1.52 -4.30 18.19
CA VAL A 30 -0.82 -3.05 18.54
C VAL A 30 -1.43 -2.40 19.79
N SER A 31 -2.76 -2.39 19.90
CA SER A 31 -3.45 -1.85 21.08
C SER A 31 -3.14 -2.64 22.35
N GLU A 32 -3.05 -3.96 22.26
CA GLU A 32 -2.70 -4.86 23.37
C GLU A 32 -1.24 -4.68 23.78
N GLU A 33 -0.31 -4.59 22.83
CA GLU A 33 1.09 -4.31 23.11
C GLU A 33 1.22 -3.00 23.88
N PHE A 34 0.64 -1.90 23.39
CA PHE A 34 0.68 -0.61 24.10
C PHE A 34 0.04 -0.66 25.50
N ARG A 35 -0.96 -1.53 25.73
CA ARG A 35 -1.57 -1.73 27.05
C ARG A 35 -0.65 -2.50 28.00
N LYS A 36 0.05 -3.54 27.53
CA LYS A 36 1.02 -4.29 28.34
C LYS A 36 2.13 -3.40 28.90
N PHE A 37 2.52 -2.36 28.16
CA PHE A 37 3.55 -1.43 28.59
C PHE A 37 3.04 -0.27 29.46
N LYS A 38 1.76 -0.25 29.85
CA LYS A 38 1.20 0.81 30.72
C LYS A 38 1.76 0.77 32.14
N ASP A 39 2.05 -0.42 32.64
CA ASP A 39 2.47 -0.66 34.03
C ASP A 39 3.98 -0.79 34.18
N LEU A 40 4.76 -0.59 33.11
CA LEU A 40 6.21 -0.56 33.21
C LEU A 40 6.69 0.75 33.82
N SER A 41 7.64 0.61 34.75
CA SER A 41 8.24 1.74 35.46
C SER A 41 9.66 2.06 34.98
N ASP A 42 10.26 1.24 34.10
CA ASP A 42 11.60 1.46 33.56
C ASP A 42 11.58 2.49 32.42
N PRO A 43 12.12 3.72 32.64
CA PRO A 43 12.07 4.79 31.65
C PRO A 43 12.87 4.48 30.38
N VAL A 44 13.99 3.76 30.48
CA VAL A 44 14.87 3.46 29.33
C VAL A 44 14.17 2.49 28.38
N LEU A 45 13.52 1.47 28.94
CA LEU A 45 12.78 0.49 28.15
C LEU A 45 11.55 1.11 27.48
N ILE A 46 10.87 2.05 28.16
CA ILE A 46 9.74 2.81 27.59
C ILE A 46 10.21 3.63 26.39
N GLU A 47 11.30 4.39 26.52
CA GLU A 47 11.82 5.19 25.40
C GLU A 47 12.24 4.32 24.21
N LYS A 48 12.94 3.20 24.46
CA LYS A 48 13.35 2.27 23.41
C LYS A 48 12.15 1.70 22.65
N LYS A 49 11.08 1.31 23.35
CA LYS A 49 9.84 0.81 22.73
C LYS A 49 9.09 1.90 21.98
N LEU A 50 9.06 3.12 22.49
CA LEU A 50 8.48 4.26 21.79
C LEU A 50 9.26 4.63 20.52
N SER A 51 10.58 4.55 20.55
CA SER A 51 11.42 4.70 19.35
C SER A 51 11.07 3.64 18.33
N LEU A 52 11.04 2.37 18.75
CA LEU A 52 10.67 1.26 17.88
C LEU A 52 9.30 1.45 17.21
N ALA A 53 8.30 1.93 17.95
CA ALA A 53 6.99 2.22 17.39
C ALA A 53 7.01 3.36 16.35
N LYS A 54 7.85 4.39 16.54
CA LYS A 54 8.07 5.44 15.55
C LYS A 54 8.75 4.88 14.29
N ASP A 55 9.76 4.03 14.47
CA ASP A 55 10.50 3.42 13.36
C ASP A 55 9.56 2.56 12.49
N TYR A 56 8.66 1.79 13.11
CA TYR A 56 7.63 1.05 12.39
C TYR A 56 6.65 1.97 11.66
N ALA A 57 6.20 3.07 12.29
CA ALA A 57 5.32 4.02 11.62
C ALA A 57 6.00 4.65 10.39
N MET A 58 7.29 4.98 10.50
CA MET A 58 8.10 5.47 9.39
C MET A 58 8.22 4.41 8.29
N LEU A 59 8.55 3.17 8.63
CA LEU A 59 8.69 2.06 7.68
C LEU A 59 7.40 1.86 6.85
N VAL A 60 6.24 1.77 7.50
CA VAL A 60 4.95 1.59 6.82
C VAL A 60 4.69 2.75 5.85
N ASN A 61 4.90 3.99 6.30
CA ASN A 61 4.69 5.14 5.43
C ASN A 61 5.66 5.15 4.23
N SER A 62 6.93 4.85 4.45
CA SER A 62 7.96 4.83 3.41
C SER A 62 7.70 3.75 2.36
N VAL A 63 7.38 2.52 2.78
CA VAL A 63 7.06 1.42 1.86
C VAL A 63 5.88 1.78 0.97
N HIS A 64 4.82 2.34 1.55
CA HIS A 64 3.65 2.73 0.77
C HIS A 64 3.92 3.94 -0.13
N TYR A 65 4.75 4.90 0.31
CA TYR A 65 5.20 6.00 -0.53
C TYR A 65 5.97 5.49 -1.76
N HIS A 66 6.95 4.60 -1.56
CA HIS A 66 7.72 4.01 -2.64
C HIS A 66 6.85 3.15 -3.58
N ARG A 67 5.90 2.38 -3.03
CA ARG A 67 4.92 1.66 -3.85
C ARG A 67 4.12 2.59 -4.75
N ASN A 68 3.57 3.67 -4.20
CA ASN A 68 2.82 4.66 -4.98
C ASN A 68 3.69 5.34 -6.04
N LEU A 69 4.95 5.62 -5.70
CA LEU A 69 5.92 6.20 -6.62
C LEU A 69 6.18 5.24 -7.81
N LEU A 70 6.44 3.96 -7.55
CA LEU A 70 6.63 2.95 -8.61
C LEU A 70 5.40 2.85 -9.53
N LEU A 71 4.20 2.83 -8.94
CA LEU A 71 2.95 2.85 -9.70
C LEU A 71 2.79 4.13 -10.54
N SER A 72 3.22 5.29 -10.02
CA SER A 72 3.15 6.56 -10.77
C SER A 72 4.06 6.60 -12.00
N TYR A 73 5.14 5.81 -12.00
CA TYR A 73 6.01 5.64 -13.18
C TYR A 73 5.49 4.57 -14.15
N ASN A 74 4.29 4.01 -13.91
CA ASN A 74 3.75 2.86 -14.62
C ASN A 74 4.71 1.65 -14.63
N ILE A 75 5.53 1.50 -13.59
CA ILE A 75 6.43 0.35 -13.44
C ILE A 75 5.55 -0.83 -13.00
N GLY A 76 5.25 -1.72 -13.95
CA GLY A 76 4.35 -2.87 -13.76
C GLY A 76 3.07 -2.83 -14.62
N VAL A 77 2.85 -1.77 -15.40
CA VAL A 77 1.82 -1.74 -16.45
C VAL A 77 2.48 -2.18 -17.75
N ASP A 78 1.93 -3.21 -18.39
CA ASP A 78 2.33 -3.59 -19.75
C ASP A 78 1.89 -2.48 -20.72
N ARG A 79 2.87 -1.70 -21.17
CA ARG A 79 2.63 -0.54 -22.03
C ARG A 79 2.09 -0.95 -23.38
N GLU A 80 2.42 -2.15 -23.86
CA GLU A 80 1.92 -2.67 -25.13
C GLU A 80 0.43 -2.99 -25.01
N ALA A 81 0.02 -3.67 -23.94
CA ALA A 81 -1.39 -3.96 -23.66
C ALA A 81 -2.22 -2.68 -23.45
N GLU A 82 -1.69 -1.66 -22.78
CA GLU A 82 -2.39 -0.38 -22.61
C GLU A 82 -2.54 0.38 -23.94
N GLN A 83 -1.51 0.36 -24.78
CA GLN A 83 -1.58 0.96 -26.12
C GLN A 83 -2.57 0.23 -27.02
N GLU A 84 -2.61 -1.09 -26.96
CA GLU A 84 -3.57 -1.91 -27.71
C GLU A 84 -5.02 -1.59 -27.31
N LEU A 85 -5.31 -1.51 -26.01
CA LEU A 85 -6.62 -1.09 -25.50
C LEU A 85 -7.02 0.29 -26.02
N ARG A 86 -6.10 1.26 -26.00
CA ARG A 86 -6.34 2.62 -26.53
C ARG A 86 -6.57 2.62 -28.03
N LEU A 87 -5.79 1.84 -28.79
CA LEU A 87 -5.96 1.70 -30.25
C LEU A 87 -7.32 1.09 -30.59
N LYS A 88 -7.73 0.06 -29.85
CA LYS A 88 -9.04 -0.60 -30.01
C LYS A 88 -10.20 0.36 -29.73
N ASP A 89 -10.15 1.13 -28.63
CA ASP A 89 -11.16 2.15 -28.30
C ASP A 89 -11.19 3.26 -29.36
N THR A 90 -10.02 3.69 -29.85
CA THR A 90 -9.93 4.71 -30.91
C THR A 90 -10.52 4.21 -32.22
N ALA A 91 -10.17 2.99 -32.64
CA ALA A 91 -10.70 2.36 -33.85
C ALA A 91 -12.23 2.22 -33.78
N GLN A 92 -12.77 1.75 -32.66
CA GLN A 92 -14.22 1.64 -32.45
C GLN A 92 -14.94 2.99 -32.56
N ARG A 93 -14.36 4.06 -32.00
CA ARG A 93 -14.95 5.42 -32.07
C ARG A 93 -15.03 5.98 -33.48
N VAL A 94 -14.11 5.58 -34.36
CA VAL A 94 -14.10 5.99 -35.77
C VAL A 94 -14.75 4.96 -36.70
N GLY A 95 -15.38 3.91 -36.16
CA GLY A 95 -16.04 2.85 -36.92
C GLY A 95 -15.07 1.92 -37.68
N LEU A 96 -13.79 1.89 -37.28
CA LEU A 96 -12.76 1.02 -37.84
C LEU A 96 -12.55 -0.21 -36.94
N GLN A 97 -12.03 -1.29 -37.53
CA GLN A 97 -11.67 -2.51 -36.81
C GLN A 97 -10.15 -2.64 -36.72
N MET A 98 -9.67 -3.34 -35.68
CA MET A 98 -8.25 -3.60 -35.51
C MET A 98 -7.75 -4.63 -36.54
N PRO A 99 -6.51 -4.52 -37.07
CA PRO A 99 -5.97 -5.49 -38.02
C PRO A 99 -5.81 -6.89 -37.40
N THR A 100 -6.07 -7.94 -38.20
CA THR A 100 -6.04 -9.36 -37.76
C THR A 100 -4.71 -9.84 -37.21
N VAL A 101 -3.60 -9.17 -37.53
CA VAL A 101 -2.26 -9.51 -37.02
C VAL A 101 -2.18 -9.44 -35.48
N TYR A 102 -3.02 -8.62 -34.84
CA TYR A 102 -3.12 -8.52 -33.38
C TYR A 102 -4.00 -9.62 -32.77
N GLU A 103 -5.07 -10.04 -33.45
CA GLU A 103 -5.96 -11.11 -32.97
C GLU A 103 -5.27 -12.48 -32.90
N ASP A 104 -4.29 -12.72 -33.78
CA ASP A 104 -3.52 -13.97 -33.81
C ASP A 104 -2.45 -14.07 -32.71
N LEU A 105 -2.04 -12.93 -32.13
CA LEU A 105 -1.08 -12.89 -31.02
C LEU A 105 -1.75 -13.33 -29.70
N ASP A 106 -2.98 -12.87 -29.47
CA ASP A 106 -3.81 -13.22 -28.30
C ASP A 106 -4.26 -14.69 -28.30
N ARG A 107 -4.41 -15.33 -29.47
CA ARG A 107 -4.81 -16.75 -29.59
C ARG A 107 -3.67 -17.74 -29.37
N ARG A 108 -2.43 -17.27 -29.24
CA ARG A 108 -1.23 -18.12 -29.10
C ARG A 108 -0.66 -18.16 -27.67
N LEU A 109 -1.31 -17.51 -26.72
CA LEU A 109 -1.09 -17.60 -25.27
C LEU A 109 -2.22 -18.40 -24.61
#